data_AF-A0A3P1SB87-F1
#
_entry.id   AF-A0A3P1SB87-F1
#
_cell.length_a   1.000
_cell.length_b   1.000
_cell.length_c   1.000
_cell.angle_alpha   90.00
_cell.angle_beta   90.00
_cell.angle_gamma   90.00
#
_symmetry.space_group_name_H-M   'P 1'
#
loop_
_entity.id
_entity.type
_entity.pdbx_description
1 polymer ?
#
loop_
_entity_poly.entity_id
_entity_poly.type
_entity_poly.pdbx_seq_one_letter_code
_entity_poly.pdbx_strand_id
1 'polypeptide(L)'
;MVKKLLLIFILLLSACSEQPKKQGFNIAPDYEKQLTSYQKNSKEQNNISVPLMTNEIHKTVDSNIIVVTEKLFLSQINDIYYNFSDYENKTIVVEGMYTLFSNEDKSKVVPVVFREGPGCCGNDGWGGFLLNIEPQDLPDKEWIKVTGKPYLEKEDGYTNLFLEVESIEVTLPRGKEFVTH
;
A
#
# COMPACT_ATOMS: atom_id res chain seq x y z
N MET A 1 26.86 -8.89 73.08
CA MET A 1 27.80 -9.55 72.17
C MET A 1 27.06 -10.61 71.36
N VAL A 2 26.50 -10.25 70.19
CA VAL A 2 26.30 -11.14 69.02
C VAL A 2 26.21 -10.21 67.79
N LYS A 3 27.17 -10.31 66.86
CA LYS A 3 27.10 -9.75 65.50
C LYS A 3 26.13 -10.60 64.68
N LYS A 4 25.31 -9.99 63.81
CA LYS A 4 24.82 -10.56 62.53
C LYS A 4 24.15 -9.44 61.74
N LEU A 5 24.88 -8.83 60.83
CA LEU A 5 25.01 -9.19 59.40
C LEU A 5 23.80 -8.70 58.59
N LEU A 6 24.05 -7.60 57.90
CA LEU A 6 23.23 -6.97 56.87
C LEU A 6 22.98 -7.97 55.72
N LEU A 7 21.72 -8.15 55.33
CA LEU A 7 21.34 -8.81 54.08
C LEU A 7 20.30 -7.92 53.38
N ILE A 8 20.80 -7.11 52.45
CA ILE A 8 20.00 -6.30 51.54
C ILE A 8 19.48 -7.24 50.46
N PHE A 9 18.16 -7.47 50.43
CA PHE A 9 17.49 -8.24 49.38
C PHE A 9 17.02 -7.25 48.30
N ILE A 10 17.84 -7.07 47.26
CA ILE A 10 17.48 -6.27 46.08
C ILE A 10 16.54 -7.14 45.21
N LEU A 11 15.23 -6.93 45.35
CA LEU A 11 14.23 -7.45 44.42
C LEU A 11 14.24 -6.58 43.15
N LEU A 12 15.07 -6.99 42.18
CA LEU A 12 14.94 -6.58 40.80
C LEU A 12 13.71 -7.29 40.21
N LEU A 13 12.55 -6.64 40.27
CA LEU A 13 11.42 -7.03 39.44
C LEU A 13 11.58 -6.36 38.07
N SER A 14 12.01 -7.18 37.14
CA SER A 14 12.08 -6.94 35.70
C SER A 14 10.72 -6.46 35.19
N ALA A 15 10.63 -5.18 34.82
CA ALA A 15 9.56 -4.70 33.96
C ALA A 15 9.86 -5.21 32.54
N CYS A 16 9.28 -6.35 32.17
CA CYS A 16 9.10 -6.67 30.75
C CYS A 16 7.98 -5.74 30.24
N SER A 17 8.34 -4.67 29.55
CA SER A 17 7.39 -3.93 28.72
C SER A 17 7.03 -4.83 27.54
N GLU A 18 5.85 -5.46 27.55
CA GLU A 18 5.24 -5.96 26.32
C GLU A 18 5.00 -4.76 25.41
N GLN A 19 5.72 -4.71 24.29
CA GLN A 19 5.44 -3.78 23.21
C GLN A 19 4.06 -4.15 22.64
N PRO A 20 3.15 -3.19 22.41
CA PRO A 20 1.89 -3.49 21.73
C PRO A 20 2.20 -4.13 20.37
N LYS A 21 1.59 -5.29 20.10
CA LYS A 21 1.67 -5.96 18.80
C LYS A 21 1.05 -5.04 17.76
N LYS A 22 1.76 -4.79 16.66
CA LYS A 22 1.38 -3.83 15.62
C LYS A 22 0.29 -4.48 14.75
N GLN A 23 -0.87 -3.82 14.63
CA GLN A 23 -2.08 -4.39 14.03
C GLN A 23 -2.44 -3.78 12.66
N GLY A 24 -1.46 -3.25 11.92
CA GLY A 24 -1.69 -2.85 10.52
C GLY A 24 -1.81 -4.07 9.59
N PHE A 25 -2.52 -3.92 8.46
CA PHE A 25 -2.34 -4.84 7.33
C PHE A 25 -0.88 -4.72 6.87
N ASN A 26 -0.20 -5.85 6.63
CA ASN A 26 1.23 -5.92 6.32
C ASN A 26 1.63 -5.03 5.12
N ILE A 27 1.79 -3.73 5.34
CA ILE A 27 2.63 -2.85 4.55
C ILE A 27 4.02 -3.14 5.10
N ALA A 28 4.85 -3.83 4.32
CA ALA A 28 6.19 -4.18 4.75
C ALA A 28 6.89 -2.91 5.29
N PRO A 29 7.41 -2.92 6.54
CA PRO A 29 7.95 -1.73 7.21
C PRO A 29 9.25 -1.19 6.58
N ASP A 30 9.68 -1.71 5.43
CA ASP A 30 10.95 -1.36 4.80
C ASP A 30 10.83 -0.41 3.58
N TYR A 31 9.61 -0.03 3.19
CA TYR A 31 9.43 0.96 2.12
C TYR A 31 9.99 2.35 2.50
N GLU A 32 9.99 2.70 3.79
CA GLU A 32 10.49 3.97 4.32
C GLU A 32 12.01 4.14 4.07
N LYS A 33 12.80 3.05 4.05
CA LYS A 33 14.23 3.12 3.70
C LYS A 33 14.49 3.32 2.21
N GLN A 34 13.60 2.82 1.35
CA GLN A 34 13.74 2.92 -0.11
C GLN A 34 13.45 4.35 -0.61
N LEU A 35 12.70 5.15 0.14
CA LEU A 35 12.47 6.58 -0.13
C LEU A 35 13.72 7.44 0.09
N THR A 36 14.55 7.13 1.09
CA THR A 36 15.80 7.86 1.36
C THR A 36 16.82 7.77 0.22
N SER A 37 16.81 6.70 -0.58
CA SER A 37 17.68 6.58 -1.76
C SER A 37 17.10 7.31 -2.98
N TYR A 38 15.77 7.35 -3.12
CA TYR A 38 15.09 8.08 -4.20
C TYR A 38 15.24 9.60 -4.08
N GLN A 39 15.17 10.17 -2.88
CA GLN A 39 15.38 11.61 -2.67
C GLN A 39 16.83 12.07 -2.89
N LYS A 40 17.80 11.14 -2.86
CA LYS A 40 19.22 11.45 -3.07
C LYS A 40 19.60 11.54 -4.55
N ASN A 41 18.86 10.86 -5.43
CA ASN A 41 19.15 10.80 -6.87
C ASN A 41 18.41 11.86 -7.71
N SER A 42 17.39 12.54 -7.18
CA SER A 42 16.61 13.54 -7.93
C SER A 42 17.23 14.94 -8.00
N LYS A 43 18.42 15.16 -7.44
CA LYS A 43 19.12 16.46 -7.48
C LYS A 43 20.24 16.57 -8.54
N GLU A 44 20.45 15.57 -9.38
CA GLU A 44 21.51 15.65 -10.40
C GLU A 44 21.14 14.95 -11.71
N GLN A 45 20.18 15.50 -12.46
CA GLN A 45 20.25 15.52 -13.93
C GLN A 45 19.24 16.50 -14.53
N ASN A 46 19.76 17.70 -14.82
CA ASN A 46 19.14 18.67 -15.72
C ASN A 46 19.44 18.29 -17.17
N ASN A 47 18.45 18.50 -18.05
CA ASN A 47 18.54 18.70 -19.50
C ASN A 47 18.51 17.47 -20.42
N ILE A 48 17.33 16.92 -20.70
CA ILE A 48 17.02 16.33 -22.02
C ILE A 48 15.59 16.72 -22.44
N SER A 49 15.48 17.57 -23.47
CA SER A 49 14.24 17.84 -24.19
C SER A 49 13.84 16.61 -25.00
N VAL A 50 12.73 15.96 -24.62
CA VAL A 50 12.13 14.84 -25.36
C VAL A 50 10.86 15.33 -26.08
N PRO A 51 10.61 14.97 -27.35
CA PRO A 51 9.55 15.55 -28.17
C PRO A 51 8.17 15.15 -27.67
N LEU A 52 7.23 16.10 -27.78
CA LEU A 52 5.79 15.85 -27.64
C LEU A 52 5.36 14.89 -28.76
N MET A 53 5.22 13.61 -28.44
CA MET A 53 4.62 12.63 -29.33
C MET A 53 3.14 12.49 -28.96
N THR A 54 2.34 13.28 -29.66
CA THR A 54 0.88 13.18 -29.73
C THR A 54 0.48 11.80 -30.27
N ASN A 55 -0.20 11.01 -29.46
CA ASN A 55 -1.16 10.03 -29.96
C ASN A 55 -2.53 10.42 -29.42
N GLU A 56 -3.38 10.85 -30.35
CA GLU A 56 -4.76 11.19 -30.10
C GLU A 56 -5.54 9.98 -29.63
N ILE A 57 -6.04 10.06 -28.39
CA ILE A 57 -7.34 9.53 -28.03
C ILE A 57 -8.11 10.67 -27.38
N HIS A 58 -8.73 11.50 -28.22
CA HIS A 58 -9.74 12.45 -27.78
C HIS A 58 -11.01 11.67 -27.43
N LYS A 59 -11.08 11.22 -26.19
CA LYS A 59 -12.33 11.16 -25.43
C LYS A 59 -11.99 11.89 -24.15
N THR A 60 -12.68 12.99 -23.87
CA THR A 60 -12.52 13.81 -22.66
C THR A 60 -12.29 12.91 -21.47
N VAL A 61 -11.02 12.72 -21.08
CA VAL A 61 -10.70 12.15 -19.79
C VAL A 61 -11.22 13.21 -18.85
N ASP A 62 -12.37 12.93 -18.26
CA ASP A 62 -12.85 13.71 -17.14
C ASP A 62 -11.65 13.84 -16.21
N SER A 63 -11.16 15.06 -15.98
CA SER A 63 -10.01 15.32 -15.12
C SER A 63 -10.19 14.74 -13.71
N ASN A 64 -11.38 14.27 -13.39
CA ASN A 64 -11.73 13.60 -12.14
C ASN A 64 -11.53 12.09 -12.14
N ILE A 65 -11.30 11.44 -13.28
CA ILE A 65 -11.06 9.99 -13.36
C ILE A 65 -9.57 9.72 -13.57
N ILE A 66 -8.97 8.97 -12.63
CA ILE A 66 -7.59 8.52 -12.71
C ILE A 66 -7.58 7.02 -12.99
N VAL A 67 -7.10 6.65 -14.18
CA VAL A 67 -6.89 5.24 -14.53
C VAL A 67 -5.45 4.87 -14.16
N VAL A 68 -5.29 3.92 -13.25
CA VAL A 68 -3.98 3.35 -12.88
C VAL A 68 -3.56 2.40 -13.99
N THR A 69 -2.58 2.82 -14.78
CA THR A 69 -2.13 2.09 -15.96
C THR A 69 -0.98 1.15 -15.62
N GLU A 70 -0.84 0.07 -16.36
CA GLU A 70 0.23 -0.92 -16.13
C GLU A 70 1.64 -0.30 -16.12
N LYS A 71 1.92 0.64 -17.04
CA LYS A 71 3.26 1.24 -17.18
C LYS A 71 3.66 2.10 -15.98
N LEU A 72 2.69 2.69 -15.29
CA LEU A 72 2.94 3.60 -14.18
C LEU A 72 2.29 3.10 -12.88
N PHE A 73 1.97 1.81 -12.79
CA PHE A 73 1.10 1.26 -11.76
C PHE A 73 1.56 1.63 -10.34
N LEU A 74 2.81 1.28 -9.99
CA LEU A 74 3.38 1.59 -8.67
C LEU A 74 3.53 3.10 -8.46
N SER A 75 4.03 3.82 -9.47
CA SER A 75 4.28 5.25 -9.37
C SER A 75 3.01 6.08 -9.19
N GLN A 76 1.91 5.72 -9.88
CA GLN A 76 0.61 6.38 -9.72
C GLN A 76 0.00 6.11 -8.35
N ILE A 77 0.08 4.87 -7.84
CA ILE A 77 -0.43 4.55 -6.50
C ILE A 77 0.36 5.31 -5.42
N ASN A 78 1.68 5.36 -5.56
CA ASN A 78 2.52 6.14 -4.64
C ASN A 78 2.19 7.63 -4.70
N ASP A 79 1.99 8.17 -5.89
CA ASP A 79 1.62 9.59 -6.06
C ASP A 79 0.25 9.89 -5.42
N ILE A 80 -0.73 8.99 -5.58
CA ILE A 80 -2.04 9.08 -4.89
C ILE A 80 -1.86 9.06 -3.37
N TYR A 81 -0.98 8.20 -2.84
CA TYR A 81 -0.74 8.09 -1.41
C TYR A 81 -0.07 9.35 -0.83
N TYR A 82 1.03 9.81 -1.45
CA TYR A 82 1.84 10.90 -0.91
C TYR A 82 1.27 12.29 -1.20
N ASN A 83 0.52 12.45 -2.28
CA ASN A 83 -0.10 13.70 -2.68
C ASN A 83 -1.63 13.64 -2.60
N PHE A 84 -2.16 12.90 -1.61
CA PHE A 84 -3.58 12.54 -1.51
C PHE A 84 -4.57 13.70 -1.63
N SER A 85 -4.23 14.92 -1.18
CA SER A 85 -5.09 16.10 -1.31
C SER A 85 -5.51 16.39 -2.77
N ASP A 86 -4.67 16.02 -3.73
CA ASP A 86 -4.93 16.25 -5.15
C ASP A 86 -5.89 15.18 -5.73
N TYR A 87 -6.07 14.09 -4.97
CA TYR A 87 -6.77 12.87 -5.38
C TYR A 87 -8.04 12.57 -4.57
N GLU A 88 -8.26 13.21 -3.42
CA GLU A 88 -9.35 12.90 -2.48
C GLU A 88 -10.77 12.94 -3.10
N ASN A 89 -10.96 13.75 -4.14
CA ASN A 89 -12.24 13.91 -4.84
C ASN A 89 -12.25 13.25 -6.22
N LYS A 90 -11.21 12.46 -6.54
CA LYS A 90 -11.08 11.75 -7.82
C LYS A 90 -11.71 10.37 -7.72
N THR A 91 -12.11 9.85 -8.87
CA THR A 91 -12.48 8.45 -9.05
C THR A 91 -11.26 7.70 -9.57
N ILE A 92 -10.83 6.66 -8.84
CA ILE A 92 -9.75 5.77 -9.25
C ILE A 92 -10.34 4.58 -9.98
N VAL A 93 -9.72 4.21 -11.10
CA VAL A 93 -9.96 2.95 -11.79
C VAL A 93 -8.67 2.16 -11.81
N VAL A 94 -8.68 0.96 -11.22
CA VAL A 94 -7.48 0.12 -11.08
C VAL A 94 -7.82 -1.33 -11.41
N GLU A 95 -6.88 -2.02 -12.05
CA GLU A 95 -6.98 -3.44 -12.35
C GLU A 95 -5.84 -4.23 -11.70
N GLY A 96 -6.18 -5.37 -11.11
CA GLY A 96 -5.22 -6.25 -10.46
C GLY A 96 -5.86 -7.55 -9.99
N MET A 97 -5.09 -8.31 -9.22
CA MET A 97 -5.54 -9.52 -8.57
C MET A 97 -6.34 -9.19 -7.32
N TYR A 98 -7.44 -9.90 -7.12
CA TYR A 98 -8.21 -9.92 -5.89
C TYR A 98 -7.61 -10.93 -4.90
N THR A 99 -7.45 -10.52 -3.64
CA THR A 99 -7.25 -11.47 -2.53
C THR A 99 -7.77 -10.86 -1.24
N LEU A 100 -7.64 -11.62 -0.14
CA LEU A 100 -8.01 -11.19 1.19
C LEU A 100 -6.74 -11.06 2.04
N PHE A 101 -6.44 -9.84 2.49
CA PHE A 101 -5.39 -9.62 3.48
C PHE A 101 -5.95 -9.76 4.88
N SER A 102 -5.11 -10.26 5.80
CA SER A 102 -5.43 -10.32 7.22
C SER A 102 -4.33 -9.63 8.02
N ASN A 103 -4.72 -9.03 9.14
CA ASN A 103 -3.76 -8.57 10.14
C ASN A 103 -3.09 -9.77 10.85
N GLU A 104 -2.02 -9.51 11.60
CA GLU A 104 -1.18 -10.57 12.20
C GLU A 104 -1.97 -11.56 13.08
N ASP A 105 -2.96 -11.06 13.82
CA ASP A 105 -3.82 -11.87 14.70
C ASP A 105 -5.06 -12.45 14.00
N LYS A 106 -5.23 -12.17 12.70
CA LYS A 106 -6.34 -12.61 11.84
C LYS A 106 -7.73 -12.16 12.30
N SER A 107 -7.81 -11.14 13.16
CA SER A 107 -9.08 -10.57 13.61
C SER A 107 -9.76 -9.70 12.56
N LYS A 108 -9.00 -9.13 11.62
CA LYS A 108 -9.50 -8.28 10.54
C LYS A 108 -9.08 -8.87 9.20
N VAL A 109 -10.04 -9.02 8.30
CA VAL A 109 -9.84 -9.45 6.92
C VAL A 109 -10.32 -8.34 6.01
N VAL A 110 -9.49 -7.91 5.08
CA VAL A 110 -9.79 -6.82 4.14
C VAL A 110 -9.51 -7.27 2.71
N PRO A 111 -10.47 -7.11 1.79
CA PRO A 111 -10.22 -7.39 0.38
C PRO A 111 -9.25 -6.38 -0.22
N VAL A 112 -8.47 -6.81 -1.19
CA VAL A 112 -7.45 -5.98 -1.85
C VAL A 112 -7.46 -6.21 -3.35
N VAL A 113 -7.25 -5.15 -4.12
CA VAL A 113 -6.84 -5.22 -5.53
C VAL A 113 -5.36 -4.88 -5.61
N PHE A 114 -4.54 -5.82 -6.08
CA PHE A 114 -3.08 -5.65 -6.07
C PHE A 114 -2.39 -6.23 -7.29
N ARG A 115 -1.14 -5.79 -7.49
CA ARG A 115 -0.16 -6.47 -8.33
C ARG A 115 1.09 -6.72 -7.50
N GLU A 116 1.79 -7.83 -7.80
CA GLU A 116 3.07 -8.15 -7.19
C GLU A 116 4.13 -7.13 -7.66
N GLY A 117 5.07 -6.80 -6.79
CA GLY A 117 6.15 -5.87 -7.10
C GLY A 117 7.46 -6.29 -6.44
N PRO A 118 8.56 -5.58 -6.73
CA PRO A 118 9.83 -5.84 -6.08
C PRO A 118 9.69 -5.60 -4.57
N GLY A 119 10.15 -6.54 -3.75
CA GLY A 119 10.30 -6.37 -2.32
C GLY A 119 11.76 -6.54 -1.88
N CYS A 120 11.98 -6.51 -0.56
CA CYS A 120 13.33 -6.54 0.02
C CYS A 120 14.05 -7.88 -0.21
N CYS A 121 13.29 -8.97 -0.34
CA CYS A 121 13.82 -10.34 -0.46
C CYS A 121 13.35 -11.06 -1.73
N GLY A 122 12.91 -10.32 -2.76
CA GLY A 122 12.45 -10.87 -4.03
C GLY A 122 11.12 -10.28 -4.48
N ASN A 123 10.11 -11.12 -4.71
CA ASN A 123 8.75 -10.71 -5.08
C ASN A 123 7.83 -10.57 -3.84
N ASP A 124 8.39 -10.17 -2.71
CA ASP A 124 7.65 -9.97 -1.44
C ASP A 124 6.99 -8.58 -1.33
N GLY A 125 7.07 -7.78 -2.38
CA GLY A 125 6.41 -6.48 -2.49
C GLY A 125 5.07 -6.56 -3.21
N TRP A 126 4.20 -5.58 -2.96
CA TRP A 126 2.95 -5.41 -3.69
C TRP A 126 2.59 -3.93 -3.79
N GLY A 127 1.79 -3.58 -4.79
CA GLY A 127 1.13 -2.28 -4.90
C GLY A 127 -0.34 -2.48 -5.18
N GLY A 128 -1.20 -1.63 -4.62
CA GLY A 128 -2.64 -1.80 -4.74
C GLY A 128 -3.44 -0.90 -3.83
N PHE A 129 -4.71 -1.25 -3.68
CA PHE A 129 -5.65 -0.58 -2.79
C PHE A 129 -6.37 -1.60 -1.92
N LEU A 130 -6.50 -1.28 -0.64
CA LEU A 130 -7.47 -1.95 0.21
C LEU A 130 -8.88 -1.56 -0.24
N LEU A 131 -9.85 -2.46 -0.12
CA LEU A 131 -11.20 -2.24 -0.62
C LEU A 131 -12.18 -2.15 0.54
N ASN A 132 -12.92 -1.05 0.63
CA ASN A 132 -13.97 -0.89 1.63
C ASN A 132 -15.27 -1.56 1.19
N ILE A 133 -15.26 -2.89 1.17
CA ILE A 133 -16.41 -3.73 0.87
C ILE A 133 -16.35 -5.01 1.69
N GLU A 134 -17.51 -5.63 1.85
CA GLU A 134 -17.57 -7.01 2.32
C GLU A 134 -16.79 -7.94 1.36
N PRO A 135 -16.04 -8.92 1.89
CA PRO A 135 -15.39 -9.95 1.09
C PRO A 135 -16.34 -10.60 0.08
N GLN A 136 -15.94 -10.56 -1.19
CA GLN A 136 -16.61 -11.25 -2.28
C GLN A 136 -16.14 -12.71 -2.34
N ASP A 137 -17.05 -13.60 -2.74
CA ASP A 137 -16.75 -15.02 -3.05
C ASP A 137 -16.12 -15.12 -4.45
N LEU A 138 -14.90 -14.58 -4.56
CA LEU A 138 -14.08 -14.64 -5.77
C LEU A 138 -12.89 -15.58 -5.54
N PRO A 139 -12.45 -16.31 -6.57
CA PRO A 139 -11.21 -17.09 -6.50
C PRO A 139 -10.02 -16.21 -6.08
N ASP A 140 -9.08 -16.82 -5.34
CA ASP A 140 -7.83 -16.15 -5.01
C ASP A 140 -7.07 -15.79 -6.30
N LYS A 141 -6.53 -14.57 -6.33
CA LYS A 141 -5.88 -13.95 -7.50
C LYS A 141 -6.77 -13.82 -8.74
N GLU A 142 -8.09 -13.76 -8.58
CA GLU A 142 -9.01 -13.43 -9.67
C GLU A 142 -8.72 -12.01 -10.19
N TRP A 143 -8.75 -11.82 -11.51
CA TRP A 143 -8.43 -10.51 -12.08
C TRP A 143 -9.66 -9.62 -12.10
N ILE A 144 -9.58 -8.51 -11.38
CA ILE A 144 -10.69 -7.58 -11.21
C ILE A 144 -10.30 -6.18 -11.66
N LYS A 145 -11.31 -5.45 -12.11
CA LYS A 145 -11.33 -4.01 -12.26
C LYS A 145 -12.15 -3.42 -11.14
N VAL A 146 -11.59 -2.45 -10.43
CA VAL A 146 -12.25 -1.72 -9.35
C VAL A 146 -12.36 -0.26 -9.74
N THR A 147 -13.54 0.32 -9.55
CA THR A 147 -13.78 1.76 -9.59
C THR A 147 -14.17 2.23 -8.20
N GLY A 148 -13.58 3.30 -7.70
CA GLY A 148 -13.92 3.82 -6.38
C GLY A 148 -13.26 5.15 -6.04
N LYS A 149 -13.64 5.70 -4.89
CA LYS A 149 -13.05 6.94 -4.37
C LYS A 149 -11.96 6.64 -3.34
N PRO A 150 -10.77 7.25 -3.44
CA PRO A 150 -9.69 6.93 -2.54
C PRO A 150 -9.89 7.64 -1.20
N TYR A 151 -9.53 6.97 -0.11
CA TYR A 151 -9.44 7.59 1.21
C TYR A 151 -8.29 6.99 2.02
N LEU A 152 -7.82 7.77 3.00
CA LEU A 152 -6.77 7.34 3.93
C LEU A 152 -7.38 7.03 5.30
N GLU A 153 -7.07 5.86 5.83
CA GLU A 153 -7.44 5.45 7.18
C GLU A 153 -6.20 5.33 8.05
N LYS A 154 -6.24 5.91 9.26
CA LYS A 154 -5.15 5.78 10.23
C LYS A 154 -5.50 4.71 11.26
N GLU A 155 -4.68 3.67 11.33
CA GLU A 155 -4.83 2.54 12.25
C GLU A 155 -3.47 2.19 12.84
N ASP A 156 -3.34 2.24 14.17
CA ASP A 156 -2.13 1.87 14.92
C ASP A 156 -0.80 2.48 14.43
N GLY A 157 -0.85 3.75 14.01
CA GLY A 157 0.31 4.48 13.52
C GLY A 157 0.65 4.23 12.05
N TYR A 158 -0.11 3.37 11.37
CA TYR A 158 -0.07 3.18 9.92
C TYR A 158 -1.14 4.05 9.25
N THR A 159 -0.85 4.47 8.02
CA THR A 159 -1.84 5.11 7.15
C THR A 159 -2.09 4.17 5.98
N ASN A 160 -3.32 3.74 5.83
CA ASN A 160 -3.77 2.77 4.85
C ASN A 160 -4.52 3.48 3.73
N LEU A 161 -4.26 3.11 2.47
CA LEU A 161 -4.96 3.62 1.30
C LEU A 161 -6.07 2.66 0.88
N PHE A 162 -7.29 3.13 0.98
CA PHE A 162 -8.50 2.41 0.62
C PHE A 162 -9.16 2.99 -0.62
N LEU A 163 -10.01 2.18 -1.26
CA LEU A 163 -11.08 2.64 -2.14
C LEU A 163 -12.44 2.39 -1.48
N GLU A 164 -13.24 3.45 -1.38
CA GLU A 164 -14.70 3.32 -1.27
C GLU A 164 -15.20 2.80 -2.63
N VAL A 165 -15.54 1.51 -2.69
CA VAL A 165 -15.79 0.82 -3.96
C VAL A 165 -17.15 1.22 -4.53
N GLU A 166 -17.13 1.74 -5.75
CA GLU A 166 -18.32 2.06 -6.54
C GLU A 166 -18.68 0.88 -7.48
N SER A 167 -17.68 0.19 -8.02
CA SER A 167 -17.89 -1.04 -8.79
C SER A 167 -16.70 -2.01 -8.73
N ILE A 168 -17.01 -3.30 -8.86
CA ILE A 168 -16.04 -4.40 -9.02
C ILE A 168 -16.52 -5.31 -10.15
N GLU A 169 -15.61 -5.62 -11.08
CA GLU A 169 -15.89 -6.44 -12.25
C GLU A 169 -14.76 -7.44 -12.45
N VAL A 170 -15.06 -8.72 -12.69
CA VAL A 170 -14.06 -9.69 -13.17
C VAL A 170 -13.82 -9.40 -14.66
N THR A 171 -12.56 -9.16 -15.05
CA THR A 171 -12.23 -8.74 -16.42
C THR A 171 -11.14 -9.60 -17.05
N LEU A 172 -11.26 -9.78 -18.37
CA LEU A 172 -10.26 -10.43 -19.22
C LEU A 172 -10.05 -9.61 -20.51
N PRO A 173 -8.84 -9.59 -21.09
CA PRO A 173 -7.64 -10.32 -20.65
C PRO A 173 -6.99 -9.72 -19.38
N ARG A 174 -6.24 -10.55 -18.64
CA ARG A 174 -5.43 -10.10 -17.49
C ARG A 174 -4.29 -9.19 -17.95
N GLY A 175 -3.94 -8.21 -17.14
CA GLY A 175 -2.71 -7.43 -17.29
C GLY A 175 -1.49 -8.13 -16.66
N LYS A 176 -0.35 -7.43 -16.58
CA LYS A 176 0.81 -7.92 -15.85
C LYS A 176 0.52 -8.05 -14.36
N GLU A 177 0.73 -9.25 -13.84
CA GLU A 177 0.61 -9.56 -12.41
C GLU A 177 1.78 -9.03 -11.60
N PHE A 178 2.99 -9.00 -12.19
CA PHE A 178 4.18 -8.41 -11.61
C PHE A 178 4.52 -7.09 -12.29
N VAL A 179 4.72 -6.03 -11.49
CA VAL A 179 5.03 -4.67 -11.96
C VAL A 179 6.32 -4.16 -11.32
N THR A 180 7.03 -3.29 -12.05
CA THR A 180 8.22 -2.59 -11.57
C THR A 180 8.05 -1.09 -11.77
N HIS A 181 8.89 -0.29 -11.11
CA HIS A 181 9.03 1.13 -11.42
C HIS A 181 9.55 1.36 -12.84
#